data_AF-A0A7X7IUC7-F1
#
_entry.id   AF-A0A7X7IUC7-F1
#
_cell.length_a   1.000
_cell.length_b   1.000
_cell.length_c   1.000
_cell.angle_alpha   90.00
_cell.angle_beta   90.00
_cell.angle_gamma   90.00
#
_symmetry.space_group_name_H-M   'P 1'
#
loop_
_entity.id
_entity.type
_entity.pdbx_description
1 polymer ?
#
loop_
_entity_poly.entity_id
_entity_poly.type
_entity_poly.pdbx_seq_one_letter_code
_entity_poly.pdbx_strand_id
1 'polypeptide(L)'
;MAAGWRGAFVRLIGQECGYTKRGSNELLVPSHDAVEKKIEKIGITPACLDVPLPCGIKTWDKLVEYFTYRADLLRNVVEPNLMDATQAKKEFTAVKKKLKPKCPLPMNKQKGKMRTPAYLTCLVNMLIEAAANGQACDYDPRALTTVMRDGVPLRTFARRMDGAFPSVLNPLAVWEIKEYYYTTTFGSRVADGVYETLLDGMEVDELAVSENVEVLHYLIIDARYTWWDCGKSYLCRIIDMLHMGYVDEVLVGREILTRLPILVNEWCKKMP
;
A
#
# COMPACT_ATOMS: atom_id res chain seq x y z
N MET A 1 -16.31 14.23 13.27
CA MET A 1 -16.95 12.89 13.25
C MET A 1 -16.03 11.94 12.48
N ALA A 2 -15.55 10.91 13.17
CA ALA A 2 -14.31 10.19 12.88
C ALA A 2 -14.32 9.38 11.57
N ALA A 3 -13.14 9.27 10.94
CA ALA A 3 -12.89 8.42 9.78
C ALA A 3 -13.32 6.95 9.97
N GLY A 4 -13.41 6.48 11.23
CA GLY A 4 -13.75 5.10 11.58
C GLY A 4 -15.12 4.58 11.12
N TRP A 5 -16.17 5.42 11.04
CA TRP A 5 -17.51 4.93 10.65
C TRP A 5 -17.59 4.60 9.15
N ARG A 6 -16.83 5.32 8.31
CA ARG A 6 -16.78 5.10 6.86
C ARG A 6 -16.06 3.79 6.51
N GLY A 7 -14.97 3.49 7.21
CA GLY A 7 -14.24 2.23 7.03
C GLY A 7 -15.06 0.98 7.36
N ALA A 8 -15.96 1.06 8.35
CA ALA A 8 -16.81 -0.06 8.75
C ALA A 8 -17.78 -0.49 7.63
N PHE A 9 -18.51 0.45 7.03
CA PHE A 9 -19.39 0.15 5.90
C PHE A 9 -18.63 -0.40 4.70
N VAL A 10 -17.52 0.24 4.32
CA VAL A 10 -16.72 -0.17 3.16
C VAL A 10 -16.27 -1.63 3.27
N ARG A 11 -15.72 -2.01 4.43
CA ARG A 11 -15.25 -3.39 4.68
C ARG A 11 -16.41 -4.38 4.74
N LEU A 12 -17.49 -4.03 5.45
CA LEU A 12 -18.67 -4.89 5.59
C LEU A 12 -19.35 -5.15 4.25
N ILE A 13 -19.60 -4.10 3.46
CA ILE A 13 -20.19 -4.22 2.13
C ILE A 13 -19.28 -5.04 1.23
N GLY A 14 -17.96 -4.82 1.28
CA GLY A 14 -17.00 -5.64 0.55
C GLY A 14 -17.04 -7.13 0.93
N GLN A 15 -17.29 -7.46 2.21
CA GLN A 15 -17.49 -8.84 2.67
C GLN A 15 -18.80 -9.42 2.12
N GLU A 16 -19.92 -8.71 2.30
CA GLU A 16 -21.25 -9.25 2.04
C GLU A 16 -21.64 -9.28 0.55
N CYS A 17 -21.18 -8.28 -0.21
CA CYS A 17 -21.44 -8.15 -1.64
C CYS A 17 -20.28 -8.66 -2.50
N GLY A 18 -19.07 -8.73 -1.95
CA GLY A 18 -17.85 -9.04 -2.69
C GLY A 18 -17.16 -7.80 -3.26
N TYR A 19 -15.93 -7.98 -3.76
CA TYR A 19 -15.12 -6.92 -4.37
C TYR A 19 -15.11 -6.98 -5.91
N THR A 20 -15.52 -8.12 -6.46
CA THR A 20 -15.58 -8.38 -7.90
C THR A 20 -16.88 -9.10 -8.24
N LYS A 21 -17.44 -8.82 -9.40
CA LYS A 21 -18.59 -9.56 -9.94
C LYS A 21 -18.19 -11.02 -10.18
N ARG A 22 -19.00 -11.95 -9.66
CA ARG A 22 -18.77 -13.38 -9.79
C ARG A 22 -18.80 -13.77 -11.27
N GLY A 23 -17.75 -14.43 -11.73
CA GLY A 23 -17.67 -14.96 -13.10
C GLY A 23 -17.18 -13.98 -14.18
N SER A 24 -17.12 -12.66 -13.93
CA SER A 24 -16.61 -11.69 -14.92
C SER A 24 -15.26 -11.05 -14.55
N ASN A 25 -14.74 -11.30 -13.34
CA ASN A 25 -13.50 -10.70 -12.81
C ASN A 25 -13.50 -9.15 -12.87
N GLU A 26 -14.67 -8.53 -13.00
CA GLU A 26 -14.87 -7.08 -13.00
C GLU A 26 -14.97 -6.56 -11.56
N LEU A 27 -14.41 -5.38 -11.30
CA LEU A 27 -14.58 -4.70 -10.02
C LEU A 27 -16.08 -4.41 -9.76
N LEU A 28 -16.52 -4.66 -8.52
CA LEU A 28 -17.91 -4.49 -8.13
C LEU A 28 -18.15 -3.09 -7.56
N VAL A 29 -19.10 -2.37 -8.17
CA VAL A 29 -19.83 -1.28 -7.53
C VAL A 29 -21.22 -1.83 -7.18
N PRO A 30 -21.54 -2.05 -5.89
CA PRO A 30 -22.80 -2.65 -5.50
C PRO A 30 -23.96 -1.66 -5.67
N SER A 31 -25.16 -2.16 -5.95
CA SER A 31 -26.38 -1.35 -5.97
C SER A 31 -26.98 -1.23 -4.56
N HIS A 32 -27.80 -0.19 -4.35
CA HIS A 32 -28.46 0.07 -3.07
C HIS A 32 -29.24 -1.16 -2.59
N ASP A 33 -30.16 -1.65 -3.43
CA ASP A 33 -31.01 -2.81 -3.14
C ASP A 33 -30.21 -4.08 -2.80
N ALA A 34 -29.04 -4.26 -3.43
CA ALA A 34 -28.20 -5.42 -3.16
C ALA A 34 -27.53 -5.31 -1.79
N VAL A 35 -27.10 -4.11 -1.38
CA VAL A 35 -26.52 -3.87 -0.06
C VAL A 35 -27.59 -3.97 1.01
N GLU A 36 -28.73 -3.31 0.83
CA GLU A 36 -29.87 -3.33 1.75
C GLU A 36 -30.28 -4.76 2.13
N LYS A 37 -30.54 -5.61 1.13
CA LYS A 37 -30.91 -7.02 1.35
C LYS A 37 -29.83 -7.81 2.11
N LYS A 38 -28.56 -7.46 1.91
CA LYS A 38 -27.42 -8.16 2.52
C LYS A 38 -27.23 -7.75 3.97
N ILE A 39 -27.29 -6.45 4.27
CA ILE A 39 -27.10 -5.95 5.63
C ILE A 39 -28.33 -6.27 6.51
N GLU A 40 -29.54 -6.25 5.95
CA GLU A 40 -30.75 -6.66 6.66
C GLU A 40 -30.68 -8.12 7.09
N LYS A 41 -30.18 -9.00 6.20
CA LYS A 41 -30.01 -10.43 6.48
C LYS A 41 -29.09 -10.72 7.68
N ILE A 42 -28.14 -9.82 7.97
CA ILE A 42 -27.23 -9.93 9.12
C ILE A 42 -27.66 -9.08 10.32
N GLY A 43 -28.89 -8.56 10.31
CA GLY A 43 -29.49 -7.84 11.43
C GLY A 43 -29.15 -6.35 11.51
N ILE A 44 -28.61 -5.76 10.44
CA ILE A 44 -28.32 -4.31 10.38
C ILE A 44 -29.49 -3.60 9.70
N THR A 45 -30.03 -2.58 10.37
CA THR A 45 -31.17 -1.80 9.86
C THR A 45 -30.81 -1.03 8.59
N PRO A 46 -31.49 -1.25 7.44
CA PRO A 46 -31.19 -0.57 6.18
C PRO A 46 -31.25 0.96 6.22
N ALA A 47 -32.08 1.51 7.10
CA ALA A 47 -32.19 2.96 7.29
C ALA A 47 -30.85 3.65 7.60
N CYS A 48 -29.84 2.91 8.08
CA CYS A 48 -28.49 3.46 8.28
C CYS A 48 -27.82 3.95 6.98
N LEU A 49 -28.22 3.42 5.81
CA LEU A 49 -27.72 3.86 4.50
C LEU A 49 -28.27 5.23 4.09
N ASP A 50 -29.42 5.62 4.62
CA ASP A 50 -30.07 6.91 4.32
C ASP A 50 -29.71 8.02 5.31
N VAL A 51 -28.99 7.71 6.39
CA VAL A 51 -28.57 8.70 7.39
C VAL A 51 -27.62 9.72 6.74
N PRO A 52 -27.88 11.04 6.88
CA PRO A 52 -26.95 12.07 6.42
C PRO A 52 -25.64 12.04 7.22
N LEU A 53 -24.52 12.12 6.51
CA LEU A 53 -23.20 12.35 7.07
C LEU A 53 -23.08 13.81 7.58
N PRO A 54 -22.05 14.14 8.38
CA PRO A 54 -21.80 15.52 8.83
C PRO A 54 -21.77 16.58 7.72
N CYS A 55 -21.41 16.17 6.50
CA CYS A 55 -21.39 17.03 5.32
C CYS A 55 -22.76 17.18 4.63
N GLY A 56 -23.84 16.63 5.19
CA GLY A 56 -25.20 16.66 4.65
C GLY A 56 -25.50 15.63 3.55
N ILE A 57 -24.48 14.94 3.03
CA ILE A 57 -24.64 13.89 2.00
C ILE A 57 -25.14 12.60 2.66
N LYS A 58 -26.08 11.88 2.04
CA LYS A 58 -26.52 10.57 2.54
C LYS A 58 -25.37 9.58 2.58
N THR A 59 -25.41 8.68 3.56
CA THR A 59 -24.38 7.64 3.73
C THR A 59 -24.20 6.81 2.46
N TRP A 60 -25.30 6.36 1.84
CA TRP A 60 -25.26 5.61 0.60
C TRP A 60 -24.60 6.36 -0.55
N ASP A 61 -24.99 7.61 -0.77
CA ASP A 61 -24.48 8.41 -1.88
C ASP A 61 -22.94 8.54 -1.79
N LYS A 62 -22.42 8.70 -0.57
CA LYS A 62 -20.97 8.73 -0.35
C LYS A 62 -20.30 7.37 -0.54
N LEU A 63 -20.98 6.28 -0.18
CA LEU A 63 -20.46 4.91 -0.37
C LEU A 63 -20.38 4.54 -1.85
N VAL A 64 -21.43 4.82 -2.64
CA VAL A 64 -21.43 4.53 -4.08
C VAL A 64 -20.43 5.41 -4.83
N GLU A 65 -20.30 6.69 -4.46
CA GLU A 65 -19.24 7.56 -4.96
C GLU A 65 -17.86 6.95 -4.70
N TYR A 66 -17.61 6.50 -3.47
CA TYR A 66 -16.34 5.87 -3.10
C TYR A 66 -16.07 4.57 -3.86
N PHE A 67 -17.05 3.66 -3.95
CA PHE A 67 -16.87 2.40 -4.68
C PHE A 67 -16.62 2.62 -6.17
N THR A 68 -17.27 3.64 -6.76
CA THR A 68 -17.05 4.05 -8.15
C THR A 68 -15.64 4.58 -8.33
N TYR A 69 -15.24 5.55 -7.49
CA TYR A 69 -13.89 6.09 -7.48
C TYR A 69 -12.83 4.99 -7.33
N ARG A 70 -13.01 4.06 -6.38
CA ARG A 70 -12.07 2.94 -6.16
C ARG A 70 -11.99 2.04 -7.38
N ALA A 71 -13.11 1.72 -8.00
CA ALA A 71 -13.13 0.89 -9.20
C ALA A 71 -12.41 1.57 -10.38
N ASP A 72 -12.62 2.87 -10.56
CA ASP A 72 -11.99 3.67 -11.61
C ASP A 72 -10.49 3.84 -11.37
N LEU A 73 -10.07 4.14 -10.14
CA LEU A 73 -8.66 4.23 -9.77
C LEU A 73 -7.93 2.91 -10.06
N LEU A 74 -8.53 1.79 -9.63
CA LEU A 74 -7.94 0.48 -9.85
C LEU A 74 -7.78 0.13 -11.33
N ARG A 75 -8.78 0.47 -12.16
CA ARG A 75 -8.76 0.18 -13.60
C ARG A 75 -7.85 1.12 -14.39
N ASN A 76 -7.88 2.41 -14.08
CA ASN A 76 -7.27 3.43 -14.92
C ASN A 76 -5.86 3.82 -14.45
N VAL A 77 -5.50 3.51 -13.20
CA VAL A 77 -4.20 3.86 -12.61
C VAL A 77 -3.44 2.63 -12.13
N VAL A 78 -4.05 1.75 -11.34
CA VAL A 78 -3.34 0.60 -10.76
C VAL A 78 -3.04 -0.46 -11.82
N GLU A 79 -4.06 -0.94 -12.54
CA GLU A 79 -3.89 -1.97 -13.58
C GLU A 79 -2.81 -1.64 -14.62
N PRO A 80 -2.78 -0.43 -15.22
CA PRO A 80 -1.82 -0.13 -16.29
C PRO A 80 -0.39 0.03 -15.78
N ASN A 81 -0.20 0.33 -14.49
CA ASN A 81 1.12 0.50 -13.92
C ASN A 81 1.76 -0.82 -13.45
N LEU A 82 0.95 -1.84 -13.15
CA LEU A 82 1.44 -3.15 -12.76
C LEU A 82 2.23 -3.82 -13.89
N MET A 83 3.43 -4.27 -13.59
CA MET A 83 4.34 -4.92 -14.54
C MET A 83 4.34 -6.44 -14.37
N ASP A 84 4.70 -7.14 -15.45
CA ASP A 84 5.16 -8.53 -15.38
C ASP A 84 6.69 -8.59 -15.15
N ALA A 85 7.22 -9.81 -14.94
CA ALA A 85 8.65 -10.04 -14.70
C ALA A 85 9.56 -9.53 -15.83
N THR A 86 9.10 -9.61 -17.08
CA THR A 86 9.86 -9.20 -18.26
C THR A 86 9.95 -7.68 -18.33
N GLN A 87 8.82 -7.01 -18.09
CA GLN A 87 8.75 -5.55 -18.02
C GLN A 87 9.59 -5.02 -16.86
N ALA A 88 9.47 -5.59 -15.66
CA ALA A 88 10.25 -5.19 -14.49
C ALA A 88 11.76 -5.37 -14.72
N LYS A 89 12.17 -6.49 -15.35
CA LYS A 89 13.57 -6.72 -15.74
C LYS A 89 14.08 -5.65 -16.71
N LYS A 90 13.26 -5.24 -17.67
CA LYS A 90 13.60 -4.20 -18.66
C LYS A 90 13.87 -2.88 -17.94
N GLU A 91 12.95 -2.45 -17.06
CA GLU A 91 13.11 -1.22 -16.30
C GLU A 91 14.33 -1.28 -15.37
N PHE A 92 14.49 -2.38 -14.62
CA PHE A 92 15.66 -2.60 -13.77
C PHE A 92 16.98 -2.45 -14.56
N THR A 93 17.07 -3.07 -15.74
CA THR A 93 18.28 -3.01 -16.56
C THR A 93 18.56 -1.59 -17.06
N ALA A 94 17.52 -0.88 -17.49
CA ALA A 94 17.63 0.50 -17.97
C ALA A 94 18.06 1.45 -16.85
N VAL A 95 17.39 1.39 -15.70
CA VAL A 95 17.67 2.23 -14.53
C VAL A 95 19.07 1.94 -13.98
N LYS A 96 19.45 0.67 -13.82
CA LYS A 96 20.79 0.28 -13.36
C LYS A 96 21.90 0.82 -14.27
N LYS A 97 21.72 0.72 -15.60
CA LYS A 97 22.68 1.26 -16.58
C LYS A 97 22.79 2.78 -16.49
N LYS A 98 21.66 3.47 -16.31
CA LYS A 98 21.60 4.94 -16.23
C LYS A 98 22.23 5.47 -14.94
N LEU A 99 21.84 4.92 -13.80
CA LEU A 99 22.16 5.48 -12.48
C LEU A 99 23.48 4.96 -11.91
N LYS A 100 23.96 3.78 -12.34
CA LYS A 100 25.19 3.14 -11.83
C LYS A 100 25.22 3.11 -10.29
N PRO A 101 24.20 2.50 -9.67
CA PRO A 101 23.96 2.61 -8.23
C PRO A 101 25.08 1.96 -7.40
N LYS A 102 25.23 2.44 -6.17
CA LYS A 102 26.08 1.82 -5.14
C LYS A 102 25.24 1.15 -4.04
N CYS A 103 23.92 1.40 -4.03
CA CYS A 103 22.99 0.80 -3.10
C CYS A 103 22.94 -0.74 -3.26
N PRO A 104 22.43 -1.46 -2.25
CA PRO A 104 22.22 -2.90 -2.36
C PRO A 104 21.25 -3.25 -3.51
N LEU A 105 21.61 -4.28 -4.29
CA LEU A 105 20.78 -4.87 -5.33
C LEU A 105 20.50 -6.34 -5.00
N PRO A 106 19.54 -6.63 -4.10
CA PRO A 106 19.32 -7.98 -3.59
C PRO A 106 18.79 -8.94 -4.67
N MET A 107 19.08 -10.22 -4.48
CA MET A 107 18.45 -11.30 -5.26
C MET A 107 17.12 -11.68 -4.62
N ASN A 108 16.17 -12.12 -5.44
CA ASN A 108 14.93 -12.70 -4.95
C ASN A 108 15.18 -14.00 -4.17
N LYS A 109 14.17 -14.45 -3.43
CA LYS A 109 14.23 -15.69 -2.61
C LYS A 109 14.06 -16.98 -3.44
N GLN A 110 14.01 -16.88 -4.77
CA GLN A 110 13.81 -18.03 -5.65
C GLN A 110 15.11 -18.81 -5.87
N LYS A 111 14.98 -20.05 -6.37
CA LYS A 111 16.11 -20.95 -6.67
C LYS A 111 16.25 -21.21 -8.16
N GLY A 112 17.43 -21.69 -8.56
CA GLY A 112 17.70 -22.12 -9.94
C GLY A 112 17.51 -21.00 -10.97
N LYS A 113 16.87 -21.33 -12.10
CA LYS A 113 16.67 -20.38 -13.22
C LYS A 113 15.76 -19.20 -12.87
N MET A 114 14.95 -19.30 -11.81
CA MET A 114 14.10 -18.22 -11.32
C MET A 114 14.81 -17.28 -10.34
N ARG A 115 16.06 -17.61 -9.94
CA ARG A 115 16.88 -16.75 -9.10
C ARG A 115 17.36 -15.55 -9.92
N THR A 116 16.72 -14.42 -9.71
CA THR A 116 16.98 -13.14 -10.40
C THR A 116 17.10 -12.02 -9.36
N PRO A 117 17.59 -10.83 -9.74
CA PRO A 117 17.43 -9.66 -8.88
C PRO A 117 15.97 -9.49 -8.48
N ALA A 118 15.72 -9.09 -7.23
CA ALA A 118 14.39 -8.64 -6.82
C ALA A 118 14.15 -7.29 -7.49
N TYR A 119 13.55 -7.30 -8.68
CA TYR A 119 13.58 -6.17 -9.62
C TYR A 119 12.94 -4.91 -9.02
N LEU A 120 11.78 -5.03 -8.38
CA LEU A 120 11.08 -3.94 -7.74
C LEU A 120 11.89 -3.37 -6.57
N THR A 121 12.37 -4.24 -5.67
CA THR A 121 13.23 -3.81 -4.55
C THR A 121 14.48 -3.10 -5.03
N CYS A 122 15.14 -3.65 -6.05
CA CYS A 122 16.31 -3.01 -6.65
C CYS A 122 15.96 -1.65 -7.27
N LEU A 123 14.84 -1.54 -7.99
CA LEU A 123 14.38 -0.28 -8.57
C LEU A 123 14.15 0.78 -7.50
N VAL A 124 13.43 0.42 -6.42
CA VAL A 124 13.20 1.29 -5.27
C VAL A 124 14.52 1.77 -4.69
N ASN A 125 15.46 0.87 -4.39
CA ASN A 125 16.76 1.24 -3.82
C ASN A 125 17.54 2.20 -4.73
N MET A 126 17.60 1.91 -6.04
CA MET A 126 18.32 2.76 -7.00
C MET A 126 17.70 4.16 -7.13
N LEU A 127 16.38 4.25 -7.12
CA LEU A 127 15.66 5.51 -7.25
C LEU A 127 15.80 6.37 -5.99
N ILE A 128 15.71 5.74 -4.81
CA ILE A 128 15.94 6.41 -3.53
C ILE A 128 17.39 6.91 -3.47
N GLU A 129 18.38 6.07 -3.77
CA GLU A 129 19.80 6.47 -3.75
C GLU A 129 20.07 7.69 -4.65
N ALA A 130 19.52 7.67 -5.86
CA ALA A 130 19.72 8.76 -6.81
C ALA A 130 19.03 10.07 -6.40
N ALA A 131 17.91 9.99 -5.68
CA ALA A 131 17.13 11.16 -5.26
C ALA A 131 17.49 11.65 -3.84
N ALA A 132 18.13 10.83 -3.01
CA ALA A 132 18.46 11.14 -1.62
C ALA A 132 19.56 12.21 -1.46
N ASN A 133 20.22 12.64 -2.55
CA ASN A 133 21.27 13.68 -2.52
C ASN A 133 22.37 13.43 -1.47
N GLY A 134 22.73 12.16 -1.25
CA GLY A 134 23.76 11.76 -0.30
C GLY A 134 23.29 11.61 1.16
N GLN A 135 22.00 11.83 1.44
CA GLN A 135 21.42 11.54 2.75
C GLN A 135 21.50 10.04 3.09
N ALA A 136 21.59 9.75 4.38
CA ALA A 136 21.57 8.37 4.88
C ALA A 136 20.22 7.70 4.54
N CYS A 137 20.26 6.39 4.33
CA CYS A 137 19.09 5.58 4.03
C CYS A 137 19.36 4.12 4.40
N ASP A 138 18.42 3.48 5.08
CA ASP A 138 18.46 2.07 5.40
C ASP A 138 17.68 1.27 4.35
N TYR A 139 18.38 0.64 3.39
CA TYR A 139 17.78 -0.12 2.28
C TYR A 139 17.43 -1.58 2.59
N ASP A 140 17.96 -2.12 3.69
CA ASP A 140 17.66 -3.46 4.27
C ASP A 140 18.06 -3.41 5.75
N PRO A 141 17.28 -2.73 6.61
CA PRO A 141 17.70 -2.39 7.97
C PRO A 141 17.90 -3.61 8.87
N ARG A 142 17.13 -4.69 8.65
CA ARG A 142 17.11 -5.90 9.49
C ARG A 142 16.94 -5.64 11.00
N ALA A 143 16.40 -4.48 11.35
CA ALA A 143 16.14 -4.01 12.70
C ALA A 143 14.70 -3.48 12.78
N LEU A 144 14.16 -3.41 13.99
CA LEU A 144 12.84 -2.81 14.22
C LEU A 144 12.95 -1.29 14.13
N THR A 145 11.95 -0.69 13.53
CA THR A 145 11.80 0.77 13.54
C THR A 145 11.54 1.23 14.97
N THR A 146 12.37 2.16 15.45
CA THR A 146 12.28 2.69 16.81
C THR A 146 12.30 4.20 16.78
N VAL A 147 11.27 4.79 17.38
CA VAL A 147 11.19 6.22 17.67
C VAL A 147 11.63 6.44 19.11
N MET A 148 12.53 7.38 19.30
CA MET A 148 13.15 7.74 20.56
C MET A 148 12.95 9.24 20.82
N ARG A 149 12.80 9.60 22.09
CA ARG A 149 12.77 10.98 22.57
C ARG A 149 13.74 11.08 23.75
N ASP A 150 14.63 12.07 23.71
CA ASP A 150 15.65 12.31 24.74
C ASP A 150 16.51 11.07 25.10
N GLY A 151 16.84 10.27 24.08
CA GLY A 151 17.65 9.05 24.24
C GLY A 151 16.91 7.84 24.82
N VAL A 152 15.60 7.93 25.02
CA VAL A 152 14.75 6.84 25.53
C VAL A 152 13.82 6.34 24.41
N PRO A 153 13.63 5.01 24.22
CA PRO A 153 12.64 4.49 23.29
C PRO A 153 11.23 4.94 23.68
N LEU A 154 10.58 5.66 22.77
CA LEU A 154 9.18 6.07 22.90
C LEU A 154 8.25 5.02 22.30
N ARG A 155 8.64 4.46 21.15
CA ARG A 155 7.90 3.42 20.44
C ARG A 155 8.86 2.55 19.64
N THR A 156 8.58 1.26 19.60
CA THR A 156 9.23 0.32 18.68
C THR A 156 8.14 -0.46 17.97
N PHE A 157 8.14 -0.42 16.64
CA PHE A 157 7.14 -1.15 15.85
C PHE A 157 7.32 -2.65 16.01
N ALA A 158 6.22 -3.40 15.92
CA ALA A 158 6.23 -4.84 16.13
C ALA A 158 7.01 -5.60 15.04
N ARG A 159 7.26 -4.93 13.90
CA ARG A 159 7.79 -5.54 12.69
C ARG A 159 8.95 -4.74 12.09
N ARG A 160 9.72 -5.43 11.25
CA ARG A 160 10.80 -4.83 10.47
C ARG A 160 10.22 -4.32 9.16
N MET A 161 10.66 -3.13 8.77
CA MET A 161 10.35 -2.53 7.47
C MET A 161 11.35 -2.98 6.42
N ASP A 162 10.95 -2.94 5.15
CA ASP A 162 11.87 -3.26 4.03
C ASP A 162 12.89 -2.13 3.82
N GLY A 163 12.56 -0.91 4.22
CA GLY A 163 13.53 0.17 4.36
C GLY A 163 13.00 1.38 5.13
N ALA A 164 13.91 2.31 5.42
CA ALA A 164 13.62 3.53 6.15
C ALA A 164 14.54 4.69 5.73
N PHE A 165 14.03 5.90 5.86
CA PHE A 165 14.74 7.14 5.56
C PHE A 165 14.62 8.13 6.72
N PRO A 166 15.71 8.73 7.21
CA PRO A 166 17.10 8.40 6.85
C PRO A 166 17.58 7.09 7.52
N SER A 167 16.91 6.66 8.59
CA SER A 167 17.23 5.45 9.34
C SER A 167 15.98 4.85 9.99
N VAL A 168 16.02 3.58 10.39
CA VAL A 168 15.01 2.97 11.26
C VAL A 168 14.99 3.52 12.68
N LEU A 169 16.02 4.28 13.08
CA LEU A 169 16.03 5.04 14.33
C LEU A 169 15.57 6.46 14.05
N ASN A 170 14.43 6.86 14.62
CA ASN A 170 13.76 8.13 14.31
C ASN A 170 13.55 8.36 12.80
N PRO A 171 12.85 7.44 12.10
CA PRO A 171 12.59 7.61 10.68
C PRO A 171 11.73 8.85 10.41
N LEU A 172 11.98 9.48 9.28
CA LEU A 172 11.01 10.36 8.63
C LEU A 172 10.03 9.55 7.78
N ALA A 173 10.52 8.52 7.10
CA ALA A 173 9.74 7.64 6.24
C ALA A 173 10.14 6.18 6.40
N VAL A 174 9.17 5.28 6.26
CA VAL A 174 9.34 3.82 6.20
C VAL A 174 8.55 3.24 5.04
N TRP A 175 9.01 2.11 4.51
CA TRP A 175 8.30 1.44 3.42
C TRP A 175 8.35 -0.07 3.47
N GLU A 176 7.33 -0.66 2.85
CA GLU A 176 7.23 -2.08 2.57
C GLU A 176 7.16 -2.33 1.06
N ILE A 177 7.75 -3.44 0.60
CA ILE A 177 7.82 -3.83 -0.80
C ILE A 177 7.22 -5.22 -0.98
N LYS A 178 6.12 -5.30 -1.72
CA LYS A 178 5.43 -6.57 -2.02
C LYS A 178 5.61 -6.93 -3.50
N GLU A 179 6.64 -7.73 -3.77
CA GLU A 179 7.01 -8.22 -5.11
C GLU A 179 6.66 -9.71 -5.30
N TYR A 180 5.91 -10.06 -6.36
CA TYR A 180 5.45 -11.44 -6.60
C TYR A 180 5.58 -11.96 -8.05
N TYR A 181 6.57 -11.50 -8.83
CA TYR A 181 6.67 -11.82 -10.26
C TYR A 181 6.72 -13.31 -10.65
N TYR A 182 7.12 -14.19 -9.74
CA TYR A 182 7.27 -15.63 -10.00
C TYR A 182 6.27 -16.48 -9.22
N THR A 183 5.27 -15.83 -8.60
CA THR A 183 4.20 -16.51 -7.89
C THR A 183 3.16 -16.99 -8.90
N THR A 184 2.86 -18.29 -8.90
CA THR A 184 1.86 -18.91 -9.80
C THR A 184 0.49 -19.11 -9.16
N THR A 185 0.36 -18.82 -7.86
CA THR A 185 -0.91 -18.94 -7.14
C THR A 185 -1.10 -17.76 -6.20
N PHE A 186 -2.32 -17.26 -6.12
CA PHE A 186 -2.68 -16.35 -5.04
C PHE A 186 -2.90 -17.16 -3.76
N GLY A 187 -2.25 -16.78 -2.67
CA GLY A 187 -2.27 -17.53 -1.42
C GLY A 187 -2.05 -16.66 -0.19
N SER A 188 -2.01 -17.30 0.98
CA SER A 188 -1.91 -16.65 2.28
C SER A 188 -0.81 -15.59 2.32
N ARG A 189 0.36 -15.86 1.74
CA ARG A 189 1.50 -14.93 1.72
C ARG A 189 1.19 -13.55 1.13
N VAL A 190 0.33 -13.47 0.12
CA VAL A 190 -0.06 -12.18 -0.48
C VAL A 190 -1.06 -11.46 0.41
N ALA A 191 -1.98 -12.21 1.02
CA ALA A 191 -2.92 -11.68 1.99
C ALA A 191 -2.20 -11.17 3.26
N ASP A 192 -1.22 -11.93 3.77
CA ASP A 192 -0.38 -11.57 4.90
C ASP A 192 0.27 -10.21 4.64
N GLY A 193 0.85 -10.00 3.45
CA GLY A 193 1.44 -8.72 3.07
C GLY A 193 0.48 -7.54 3.19
N VAL A 194 -0.82 -7.71 2.94
CA VAL A 194 -1.83 -6.64 3.07
C VAL A 194 -2.21 -6.40 4.53
N TYR A 195 -2.37 -7.46 5.33
CA TYR A 195 -2.73 -7.32 6.74
C TYR A 195 -1.57 -6.85 7.61
N GLU A 196 -0.34 -7.22 7.24
CA GLU A 196 0.89 -6.68 7.83
C GLU A 196 0.94 -5.16 7.65
N THR A 197 0.80 -4.67 6.41
CA THR A 197 0.77 -3.21 6.15
C THR A 197 -0.35 -2.50 6.90
N LEU A 198 -1.51 -3.13 7.04
CA LEU A 198 -2.60 -2.55 7.82
C LEU A 198 -2.25 -2.43 9.31
N LEU A 199 -1.60 -3.45 9.89
CA LEU A 199 -1.13 -3.43 11.27
C LEU A 199 -0.07 -2.34 11.47
N ASP A 200 0.94 -2.32 10.60
CA ASP A 200 2.03 -1.35 10.63
C ASP A 200 1.48 0.09 10.53
N GLY A 201 0.49 0.31 9.65
CA GLY A 201 -0.20 1.59 9.54
C GLY A 201 -1.02 2.00 10.76
N MET A 202 -1.60 1.04 11.50
CA MET A 202 -2.25 1.34 12.78
C MET A 202 -1.24 1.70 13.88
N GLU A 203 -0.06 1.09 13.92
CA GLU A 203 1.00 1.46 14.86
C GLU A 203 1.53 2.88 14.57
N VAL A 204 1.67 3.24 13.30
CA VAL A 204 2.06 4.60 12.86
C VAL A 204 0.99 5.63 13.24
N ASP A 205 -0.29 5.34 12.98
CA ASP A 205 -1.41 6.22 13.36
C ASP A 205 -1.50 6.39 14.88
N GLU A 206 -1.37 5.31 15.66
CA GLU A 206 -1.34 5.37 17.11
C GLU A 206 -0.21 6.27 17.62
N LEU A 207 0.99 6.14 17.05
CA LEU A 207 2.14 7.00 17.40
C LEU A 207 1.84 8.48 17.11
N ALA A 208 1.27 8.78 15.95
CA ALA A 208 0.91 10.15 15.58
C ALA A 208 -0.13 10.74 16.55
N VAL A 209 -1.18 9.98 16.87
CA VAL A 209 -2.27 10.43 17.75
C VAL A 209 -1.83 10.55 19.21
N SER A 210 -1.06 9.58 19.72
CA SER A 210 -0.69 9.53 21.15
C SER A 210 0.52 10.41 21.48
N GLU A 211 1.48 10.52 20.57
CA GLU A 211 2.78 11.14 20.85
C GLU A 211 3.09 12.37 19.99
N ASN A 212 2.22 12.71 19.04
CA ASN A 212 2.42 13.78 18.07
C ASN A 212 3.75 13.63 17.31
N VAL A 213 4.06 12.39 16.93
CA VAL A 213 5.22 12.06 16.07
C VAL A 213 4.70 11.46 14.77
N GLU A 214 4.93 12.16 13.67
CA GLU A 214 4.57 11.68 12.33
C GLU A 214 5.72 10.87 11.73
N VAL A 215 5.39 9.71 11.17
CA VAL A 215 6.28 8.88 10.36
C VAL A 215 5.54 8.55 9.07
N LEU A 216 6.13 8.88 7.92
CA LEU A 216 5.51 8.61 6.64
C LEU A 216 5.58 7.10 6.32
N HIS A 217 4.47 6.49 5.94
CA HIS A 217 4.34 5.06 5.69
C HIS A 217 3.97 4.78 4.23
N TYR A 218 4.85 4.08 3.52
CA TYR A 218 4.68 3.79 2.09
C TYR A 218 4.54 2.30 1.81
N LEU A 219 3.58 1.94 0.95
CA LEU A 219 3.46 0.60 0.40
C LEU A 219 3.83 0.60 -1.08
N ILE A 220 4.74 -0.30 -1.48
CA ILE A 220 5.16 -0.43 -2.88
C ILE A 220 4.84 -1.84 -3.36
N ILE A 221 4.02 -1.97 -4.40
CA ILE A 221 3.54 -3.27 -4.89
C ILE A 221 3.80 -3.46 -6.37
N ASP A 222 4.11 -4.68 -6.78
CA ASP A 222 4.10 -5.06 -8.20
C ASP A 222 3.94 -6.57 -8.40
N ALA A 223 3.75 -6.95 -9.68
CA ALA A 223 3.37 -8.24 -10.24
C ALA A 223 1.90 -8.27 -10.67
N ARG A 224 1.67 -7.89 -11.94
CA ARG A 224 0.34 -7.83 -12.58
C ARG A 224 -0.47 -9.10 -12.38
N TYR A 225 0.12 -10.27 -12.65
CA TYR A 225 -0.59 -11.54 -12.49
C TYR A 225 -1.12 -11.72 -11.06
N THR A 226 -0.26 -11.53 -10.06
CA THR A 226 -0.64 -11.71 -8.66
C THR A 226 -1.69 -10.70 -8.22
N TRP A 227 -1.47 -9.41 -8.47
CA TRP A 227 -2.33 -8.36 -7.93
C TRP A 227 -3.59 -8.13 -8.76
N TRP A 228 -3.50 -8.14 -10.08
CA TRP A 228 -4.62 -7.85 -10.95
C TRP A 228 -5.40 -9.10 -11.37
N ASP A 229 -4.73 -10.14 -11.84
CA ASP A 229 -5.45 -11.28 -12.40
C ASP A 229 -6.07 -12.12 -11.28
N CYS A 230 -5.38 -12.24 -10.15
CA CYS A 230 -5.83 -13.02 -9.00
C CYS A 230 -6.26 -12.18 -7.78
N GLY A 231 -5.71 -10.97 -7.62
CA GLY A 231 -5.69 -10.25 -6.33
C GLY A 231 -6.59 -9.02 -6.21
N LYS A 232 -7.54 -8.78 -7.13
CA LYS A 232 -8.34 -7.53 -7.16
C LYS A 232 -9.01 -7.18 -5.84
N SER A 233 -9.51 -8.18 -5.12
CA SER A 233 -10.15 -7.96 -3.82
C SER A 233 -9.17 -7.43 -2.77
N TYR A 234 -7.88 -7.75 -2.88
CA TYR A 234 -6.83 -7.22 -2.02
C TYR A 234 -6.36 -5.85 -2.47
N LEU A 235 -6.31 -5.59 -3.78
CA LEU A 235 -6.11 -4.23 -4.29
C LEU A 235 -7.19 -3.26 -3.77
N CYS A 236 -8.46 -3.68 -3.73
CA CYS A 236 -9.51 -2.87 -3.11
C CYS A 236 -9.20 -2.55 -1.64
N ARG A 237 -8.73 -3.52 -0.86
CA ARG A 237 -8.37 -3.33 0.56
C ARG A 237 -7.16 -2.41 0.74
N ILE A 238 -6.20 -2.47 -0.17
CA ILE A 238 -5.05 -1.55 -0.21
C ILE A 238 -5.54 -0.11 -0.45
N ILE A 239 -6.45 0.10 -1.40
CA ILE A 239 -7.04 1.43 -1.62
C ILE A 239 -7.88 1.86 -0.42
N ASP A 240 -8.59 0.94 0.23
CA ASP A 240 -9.34 1.24 1.45
C ASP A 240 -8.40 1.73 2.57
N MET A 241 -7.26 1.07 2.81
CA MET A 241 -6.32 1.49 3.86
C MET A 241 -5.62 2.82 3.54
N LEU A 242 -5.36 3.09 2.26
CA LEU A 242 -4.90 4.40 1.80
C LEU A 242 -5.95 5.48 2.13
N HIS A 243 -7.23 5.24 1.84
CA HIS A 243 -8.30 6.19 2.17
C HIS A 243 -8.55 6.35 3.67
N MET A 244 -8.20 5.34 4.47
CA MET A 244 -8.27 5.41 5.93
C MET A 244 -7.08 6.17 6.53
N GLY A 245 -6.02 6.44 5.75
CA GLY A 245 -4.81 7.13 6.23
C GLY A 245 -3.79 6.22 6.91
N TYR A 246 -3.89 4.90 6.77
CA TYR A 246 -2.92 3.96 7.36
C TYR A 246 -1.64 3.81 6.54
N VAL A 247 -1.66 4.27 5.30
CA VAL A 247 -0.50 4.46 4.44
C VAL A 247 -0.62 5.84 3.81
N ASP A 248 0.49 6.56 3.69
CA ASP A 248 0.52 7.88 3.07
C ASP A 248 0.44 7.77 1.55
N GLU A 249 1.16 6.80 0.95
CA GLU A 249 1.02 6.47 -0.47
C GLU A 249 1.19 4.98 -0.76
N VAL A 250 0.50 4.54 -1.82
CA VAL A 250 0.66 3.21 -2.42
C VAL A 250 1.24 3.41 -3.81
N LEU A 251 2.48 2.99 -4.02
CA LEU A 251 3.15 3.10 -5.32
C LEU A 251 3.05 1.78 -6.08
N VAL A 252 2.56 1.84 -7.32
CA VAL A 252 2.26 0.65 -8.10
C VAL A 252 3.23 0.48 -9.26
N GLY A 253 4.02 -0.59 -9.24
CA GLY A 253 4.86 -1.02 -10.36
C GLY A 253 5.65 0.11 -11.02
N ARG A 254 5.34 0.43 -12.27
CA ARG A 254 6.07 1.44 -13.07
C ARG A 254 5.96 2.86 -12.53
N GLU A 255 4.92 3.17 -11.74
CA GLU A 255 4.71 4.49 -11.14
C GLU A 255 5.91 4.95 -10.28
N ILE A 256 6.63 4.01 -9.67
CA ILE A 256 7.82 4.34 -8.86
C ILE A 256 8.86 5.13 -9.66
N LEU A 257 8.95 4.93 -10.97
CA LEU A 257 9.95 5.59 -11.81
C LEU A 257 9.78 7.11 -11.85
N THR A 258 8.57 7.61 -11.60
CA THR A 258 8.23 9.04 -11.64
C THR A 258 7.85 9.59 -10.27
N ARG A 259 7.06 8.86 -9.46
CA ARG A 259 6.59 9.37 -8.17
C ARG A 259 7.63 9.26 -7.06
N LEU A 260 8.34 8.14 -6.97
CA LEU A 260 9.28 7.89 -5.85
C LEU A 260 10.42 8.94 -5.78
N PRO A 261 11.09 9.35 -6.88
CA PRO A 261 12.09 10.40 -6.79
C PRO A 261 11.55 11.73 -6.28
N ILE A 262 10.29 12.07 -6.57
CA ILE A 262 9.66 13.30 -6.07
C ILE A 262 9.49 13.21 -4.56
N LEU A 263 8.97 12.08 -4.07
CA LEU A 263 8.81 11.81 -2.63
C LEU A 263 10.12 11.90 -1.87
N VAL A 264 11.19 11.27 -2.37
CA VAL A 264 12.50 11.32 -1.71
C VAL A 264 13.04 12.76 -1.65
N ASN A 265 12.84 13.55 -2.70
CA ASN A 265 13.21 14.96 -2.67
C ASN A 265 12.37 15.77 -1.66
N GLU A 266 11.10 15.44 -1.47
CA GLU A 266 10.26 16.02 -0.42
C GLU A 266 10.75 15.60 0.98
N TRP A 267 11.14 14.34 1.17
CA TRP A 267 11.74 13.86 2.42
C TRP A 267 13.02 14.64 2.76
N CYS A 268 13.90 14.83 1.77
CA CYS A 268 15.14 15.60 1.94
C CYS A 268 14.88 17.05 2.35
N LYS A 269 13.77 17.66 1.95
CA LYS A 269 13.40 19.03 2.34
C LYS A 269 12.82 19.12 3.76
N LYS A 270 12.31 18.02 4.29
CA LYS A 270 11.78 17.92 5.66
C LYS A 270 12.85 17.55 6.69
N MET A 271 14.02 17.10 6.23
CA MET A 271 15.16 16.86 7.11
C MET A 271 15.63 18.18 7.74
N PRO A 272 15.91 18.19 9.06
CA PRO A 272 16.45 19.36 9.75
C PRO A 272 17.87 19.74 9.30
#